data_AF-A0A178ACF7-F1
#
_entry.id   AF-A0A178ACF7-F1
#
_cell.length_a   1.000
_cell.length_b   1.000
_cell.length_c   1.000
_cell.angle_alpha   90.00
_cell.angle_beta   90.00
_cell.angle_gamma   90.00
#
_symmetry.space_group_name_H-M   'P 1'
#
loop_
_entity.id
_entity.type
_entity.pdbx_description
1 polymer ?
#
loop_
_entity_poly.entity_id
_entity_poly.type
_entity_poly.pdbx_seq_one_letter_code
_entity_poly.pdbx_strand_id
1 'polypeptide(L)'
;MDLTATLTAAEIEALSSYTDRSLQEAENQLARICDGSVHSHESAFEKSLRIKNTLDVVEGSSRAAPTGHDLAIMINCEYQLWRLNSNTPLKHNPFLSHWVEALQRLGRPDVQGRHATAAPGSLSVDTIKLVRVLCIQTMLQDQDIAKWAGHAPDKVASRLLSSGLRQPFDLLPYVRMLEDEGIYEKTPEPEGPNAAPNAPSRPRDQVSNTNTPATAEPSPEEALQKQKDNILRNLKDDPQTAIFAITRLPITLTHLDFLTTLLTNHTLEKHAIDPAPVITQYIQHALRTVERMDKPPSQPSSEAVAAEQAHPDSEVLLEYGKEAQSRCILLLLLFIKSLIRKQVVELDVLFYEIAEITVRYVWIKEVRDFRTWV
;
A
#
# COMPACT_ATOMS: atom_id res chain seq x y z
N MET A 1 15.89 11.45 -14.34
CA MET A 1 15.20 10.16 -14.23
C MET A 1 13.72 10.43 -14.02
N ASP A 2 12.89 10.06 -15.00
CA ASP A 2 11.44 10.10 -14.87
C ASP A 2 10.97 8.77 -14.26
N LEU A 3 10.50 8.83 -13.01
CA LEU A 3 10.09 7.64 -12.25
C LEU A 3 8.77 7.03 -12.76
N THR A 4 8.04 7.77 -13.60
CA THR A 4 6.75 7.36 -14.15
C THR A 4 6.84 6.90 -15.60
N ALA A 5 8.03 6.96 -16.19
CA ALA A 5 8.24 6.59 -17.58
C ALA A 5 7.83 5.13 -17.83
N THR A 6 7.20 4.91 -18.98
CA THR A 6 6.81 3.58 -19.50
C THR A 6 7.58 3.29 -20.79
N LEU A 7 7.51 2.04 -21.26
CA LEU A 7 7.92 1.68 -22.61
C LEU A 7 7.07 2.42 -23.65
N THR A 8 7.71 2.85 -24.73
CA THR A 8 7.06 3.43 -25.90
C THR A 8 6.20 2.40 -26.63
N ALA A 9 5.32 2.85 -27.52
CA ALA A 9 4.46 1.93 -28.29
C ALA A 9 5.27 0.91 -29.13
N ALA A 10 6.39 1.32 -29.73
CA ALA A 10 7.25 0.42 -30.50
C ALA A 10 7.95 -0.63 -29.62
N GLU A 11 8.35 -0.24 -28.41
CA GLU A 11 8.92 -1.15 -27.41
C GLU A 11 7.86 -2.13 -26.89
N ILE A 12 6.63 -1.69 -26.63
CA ILE A 12 5.50 -2.56 -26.24
C ILE A 12 5.19 -3.57 -27.35
N GLU A 13 5.18 -3.14 -28.61
CA GLU A 13 4.97 -4.03 -29.75
C GLU A 13 6.10 -5.06 -29.89
N ALA A 14 7.31 -4.75 -29.44
CA ALA A 14 8.38 -5.74 -29.35
C ALA A 14 8.11 -6.83 -28.31
N LEU A 15 7.21 -6.63 -27.35
CA LEU A 15 6.88 -7.60 -26.30
C LEU A 15 5.53 -8.30 -26.49
N SER A 16 4.74 -7.88 -27.47
CA SER A 16 3.33 -8.26 -27.64
C SER A 16 3.08 -9.58 -28.39
N SER A 17 4.09 -10.15 -29.05
CA SER A 17 3.90 -11.38 -29.82
C SER A 17 3.69 -12.58 -28.89
N TYR A 18 2.47 -13.12 -28.91
CA TYR A 18 2.05 -14.19 -28.02
C TYR A 18 2.53 -15.59 -28.45
N THR A 19 2.58 -15.86 -29.77
CA THR A 19 2.84 -17.21 -30.32
C THR A 19 4.13 -17.34 -31.12
N ASP A 20 4.65 -16.24 -31.67
CA ASP A 20 5.62 -16.33 -32.77
C ASP A 20 7.06 -16.07 -32.33
N ARG A 21 7.24 -15.33 -31.25
CA ARG A 21 8.57 -14.93 -30.75
C ARG A 21 8.83 -15.53 -29.37
N SER A 22 10.02 -16.08 -29.21
CA SER A 22 10.53 -16.49 -27.91
C SER A 22 10.84 -15.30 -27.00
N LEU A 23 10.92 -15.53 -25.68
CA LEU A 23 11.27 -14.48 -24.72
C LEU A 23 12.62 -13.82 -25.05
N GLN A 24 13.60 -14.61 -25.51
CA GLN A 24 14.92 -14.11 -25.90
C GLN A 24 14.87 -13.30 -27.20
N GLU A 25 14.05 -13.66 -28.18
CA GLU A 25 13.86 -12.87 -29.39
C GLU A 25 13.16 -11.53 -29.10
N ALA A 26 12.17 -11.54 -28.21
CA ALA A 26 11.52 -10.32 -27.74
C ALA A 26 12.50 -9.39 -27.00
N GLU A 27 13.36 -9.94 -26.14
CA GLU A 27 14.45 -9.21 -25.46
C GLU A 27 15.41 -8.58 -26.47
N ASN A 28 15.90 -9.37 -27.44
CA ASN A 28 16.82 -8.89 -28.48
C ASN A 28 16.19 -7.78 -29.34
N GLN A 29 14.90 -7.90 -29.66
CA GLN A 29 14.19 -6.88 -30.42
C GLN A 29 13.99 -5.60 -29.60
N LEU A 30 13.62 -5.72 -28.32
CA LEU A 30 13.51 -4.56 -27.45
C LEU A 30 14.87 -3.83 -27.35
N ALA A 31 15.97 -4.58 -27.14
CA ALA A 31 17.31 -4.01 -27.08
C ALA A 31 17.67 -3.21 -28.35
N ARG A 32 17.42 -3.78 -29.54
CA ARG A 32 17.67 -3.09 -30.82
C ARG A 32 16.87 -1.80 -30.97
N ILE A 33 15.64 -1.76 -30.47
CA ILE A 33 14.80 -0.55 -30.51
C ILE A 33 15.34 0.50 -29.53
N CYS A 34 15.73 0.09 -28.32
CA CYS A 34 16.30 1.00 -27.32
C CYS A 34 17.61 1.64 -27.82
N ASP A 35 18.49 0.86 -28.47
CA ASP A 35 19.78 1.32 -29.01
C ASP A 35 19.62 2.42 -30.08
N GLY A 36 18.51 2.40 -30.84
CA GLY A 36 18.19 3.40 -31.85
C GLY A 36 17.40 4.62 -31.32
N SER A 37 17.07 4.63 -30.03
CA SER A 37 16.21 5.65 -29.41
C SER A 37 17.00 6.64 -28.55
N VAL A 38 16.31 7.69 -28.06
CA VAL A 38 16.86 8.64 -27.08
C VAL A 38 17.27 7.94 -25.76
N HIS A 39 16.81 6.71 -25.54
CA HIS A 39 17.10 5.90 -24.36
C HIS A 39 18.38 5.04 -24.48
N SER A 40 19.23 5.24 -25.48
CA SER A 40 20.47 4.46 -25.65
C SER A 40 21.47 4.58 -24.49
N HIS A 41 21.36 5.64 -23.68
CA HIS A 41 22.18 5.87 -22.49
C HIS A 41 21.48 5.52 -21.17
N GLU A 42 20.33 4.85 -21.24
CA GLU A 42 19.55 4.47 -20.08
C GLU A 42 20.28 3.43 -19.22
N SER A 43 20.33 3.65 -17.91
CA SER A 43 20.92 2.67 -16.98
C SER A 43 20.03 1.42 -16.87
N ALA A 44 20.61 0.28 -16.47
CA ALA A 44 19.86 -0.96 -16.27
C ALA A 44 18.68 -0.79 -15.29
N PHE A 45 18.85 0.08 -14.28
CA PHE A 45 17.80 0.40 -13.31
C PHE A 45 16.67 1.21 -13.95
N GLU A 46 16.97 2.26 -14.71
CA GLU A 46 15.95 3.07 -15.42
C GLU A 46 15.15 2.22 -16.40
N LYS A 47 15.85 1.38 -17.18
CA LYS A 47 15.20 0.42 -18.10
C LYS A 47 14.28 -0.53 -17.36
N SER A 48 14.74 -1.08 -16.23
CA SER A 48 13.92 -1.97 -15.39
C SER A 48 12.70 -1.23 -14.81
N LEU A 49 12.85 0.04 -14.40
CA LEU A 49 11.75 0.85 -13.90
C LEU A 49 10.68 1.09 -14.97
N ARG A 50 11.08 1.38 -16.21
CA ARG A 50 10.14 1.52 -17.34
C ARG A 50 9.39 0.24 -17.66
N ILE A 51 10.10 -0.89 -17.66
CA ILE A 51 9.49 -2.23 -17.84
C ILE A 51 8.46 -2.50 -16.74
N LYS A 52 8.83 -2.24 -15.47
CA LYS A 52 7.93 -2.40 -14.33
C LYS A 52 6.69 -1.50 -14.45
N ASN A 53 6.86 -0.23 -14.80
CA ASN A 53 5.75 0.69 -14.96
C ASN A 53 4.81 0.27 -16.10
N THR A 54 5.35 -0.21 -17.22
CA THR A 54 4.54 -0.78 -18.31
C THR A 54 3.78 -2.02 -17.86
N LEU A 55 4.42 -2.90 -17.09
CA LEU A 55 3.79 -4.09 -16.52
C LEU A 55 2.59 -3.72 -15.64
N ASP A 56 2.70 -2.69 -14.78
CA ASP A 56 1.60 -2.21 -13.94
C ASP A 56 0.43 -1.65 -14.77
N VAL A 57 0.73 -0.89 -15.84
CA VAL A 57 -0.29 -0.33 -16.75
C VAL A 57 -1.05 -1.45 -17.47
N VAL A 58 -0.34 -2.42 -18.04
CA VAL A 58 -0.93 -3.56 -18.75
C VAL A 58 -1.72 -4.45 -17.79
N GLU A 59 -1.26 -4.61 -16.56
CA GLU A 59 -2.05 -5.28 -15.54
C GLU A 59 -3.38 -4.59 -15.27
N GLY A 60 -3.37 -3.26 -15.13
CA GLY A 60 -4.59 -2.46 -14.95
C GLY A 60 -5.59 -2.66 -16.10
N SER A 61 -5.12 -2.57 -17.36
CA SER A 61 -5.98 -2.70 -18.54
C SER A 61 -6.53 -4.12 -18.74
N SER A 62 -5.71 -5.15 -18.48
CA SER A 62 -6.10 -6.56 -18.65
C SER A 62 -7.26 -7.00 -17.75
N ARG A 63 -7.52 -6.27 -16.64
CA ARG A 63 -8.68 -6.51 -15.77
C ARG A 63 -10.01 -6.20 -16.47
N ALA A 64 -10.03 -5.21 -17.36
CA ALA A 64 -11.22 -4.81 -18.08
C ALA A 64 -11.44 -5.66 -19.34
N ALA A 65 -10.36 -5.98 -20.06
CA ALA A 65 -10.39 -6.75 -21.29
C ALA A 65 -9.14 -7.66 -21.38
N PRO A 66 -9.19 -8.89 -20.84
CA PRO A 66 -8.04 -9.79 -20.87
C PRO A 66 -7.75 -10.27 -22.29
N THR A 67 -6.52 -10.07 -22.77
CA THR A 67 -6.09 -10.54 -24.10
C THR A 67 -4.79 -11.36 -24.03
N GLY A 68 -4.55 -12.19 -25.05
CA GLY A 68 -3.26 -12.89 -25.20
C GLY A 68 -2.09 -11.92 -25.42
N HIS A 69 -2.38 -10.77 -26.02
CA HIS A 69 -1.43 -9.66 -26.17
C HIS A 69 -0.95 -9.14 -24.81
N ASP A 70 -1.86 -8.88 -23.88
CA ASP A 70 -1.51 -8.40 -22.53
C ASP A 70 -0.69 -9.46 -21.78
N LEU A 71 -1.08 -10.73 -21.88
CA LEU A 71 -0.35 -11.82 -21.26
C LEU A 71 1.07 -11.96 -21.82
N ALA A 72 1.24 -11.79 -23.14
CA ALA A 72 2.56 -11.81 -23.79
C ALA A 72 3.47 -10.72 -23.21
N ILE A 73 2.95 -9.49 -23.11
CA ILE A 73 3.69 -8.36 -22.54
C ILE A 73 4.06 -8.65 -21.09
N MET A 74 3.12 -9.13 -20.27
CA MET A 74 3.38 -9.44 -18.86
C MET A 74 4.51 -10.46 -18.70
N ILE A 75 4.45 -11.59 -19.40
CA ILE A 75 5.48 -12.65 -19.31
C ILE A 75 6.84 -12.11 -19.75
N ASN A 76 6.88 -11.36 -20.86
CA ASN A 76 8.12 -10.76 -21.36
C ASN A 76 8.69 -9.72 -20.39
N CYS A 77 7.86 -8.87 -19.81
CA CYS A 77 8.29 -7.89 -18.80
C CYS A 77 8.87 -8.56 -17.56
N GLU A 78 8.19 -9.58 -17.01
CA GLU A 78 8.68 -10.34 -15.85
C GLU A 78 10.02 -11.02 -16.14
N TYR A 79 10.13 -11.68 -17.29
CA TYR A 79 11.38 -12.31 -17.74
C TYR A 79 12.52 -11.29 -17.87
N GLN A 80 12.26 -10.11 -18.45
CA GLN A 80 13.28 -9.08 -18.59
C GLN A 80 13.68 -8.44 -17.26
N LEU A 81 12.74 -8.19 -16.35
CA LEU A 81 13.04 -7.71 -15.00
C LEU A 81 13.97 -8.70 -14.27
N TRP A 82 13.66 -10.00 -14.35
CA TRP A 82 14.54 -11.04 -13.83
C TRP A 82 15.91 -11.01 -14.51
N ARG A 83 15.95 -10.98 -15.84
CA ARG A 83 17.19 -11.07 -16.62
C ARG A 83 18.14 -9.91 -16.33
N LEU A 84 17.63 -8.68 -16.33
CA LEU A 84 18.40 -7.46 -16.05
C LEU A 84 19.01 -7.46 -14.64
N ASN A 85 18.38 -8.17 -13.69
CA ASN A 85 18.79 -8.20 -12.29
C ASN A 85 19.30 -9.59 -11.85
N SER A 86 19.57 -10.50 -12.79
CA SER A 86 19.95 -11.90 -12.51
C SER A 86 21.33 -12.05 -11.84
N ASN A 87 22.20 -11.06 -12.00
CA ASN A 87 23.51 -11.03 -11.33
C ASN A 87 23.46 -10.41 -9.93
N THR A 88 22.32 -9.84 -9.53
CA THR A 88 22.13 -9.25 -8.21
C THR A 88 21.62 -10.32 -7.26
N PRO A 89 22.27 -10.56 -6.11
CA PRO A 89 21.74 -11.49 -5.10
C PRO A 89 20.29 -11.14 -4.77
N LEU A 90 19.42 -12.15 -4.67
CA LEU A 90 17.97 -11.93 -4.56
C LEU A 90 17.58 -10.96 -3.44
N LYS A 91 18.28 -11.05 -2.29
CA LYS A 91 18.09 -10.14 -1.14
C LYS A 91 18.26 -8.65 -1.51
N HIS A 92 19.14 -8.33 -2.45
CA HIS A 92 19.42 -6.96 -2.90
C HIS A 92 18.78 -6.64 -4.24
N ASN A 93 17.90 -7.50 -4.75
CA ASN A 93 17.23 -7.26 -6.03
C ASN A 93 16.20 -6.13 -5.86
N PRO A 94 16.32 -5.02 -6.62
CA PRO A 94 15.45 -3.85 -6.44
C PRO A 94 13.97 -4.12 -6.78
N PHE A 95 13.66 -5.25 -7.43
CA PHE A 95 12.31 -5.65 -7.80
C PHE A 95 11.76 -6.80 -6.94
N LEU A 96 12.47 -7.21 -5.89
CA LEU A 96 11.96 -8.23 -4.96
C LEU A 96 10.64 -7.78 -4.30
N SER A 97 10.54 -6.53 -3.87
CA SER A 97 9.31 -5.96 -3.29
C SER A 97 8.14 -6.02 -4.27
N HIS A 98 8.38 -5.68 -5.54
CA HIS A 98 7.37 -5.77 -6.60
C HIS A 98 6.82 -7.20 -6.75
N TRP A 99 7.70 -8.20 -6.82
CA TRP A 99 7.30 -9.60 -6.95
C TRP A 99 6.55 -10.11 -5.73
N VAL A 100 7.00 -9.78 -4.52
CA VAL A 100 6.32 -10.14 -3.27
C VAL A 100 4.92 -9.51 -3.22
N GLU A 101 4.80 -8.21 -3.52
CA GLU A 101 3.51 -7.50 -3.56
C GLU A 101 2.55 -8.08 -4.61
N ALA A 102 3.07 -8.40 -5.79
CA ALA A 102 2.28 -9.05 -6.84
C ALA A 102 1.74 -10.41 -6.37
N LEU A 103 2.56 -11.22 -5.70
CA LEU A 103 2.12 -12.51 -5.14
C LEU A 103 1.10 -12.35 -4.02
N GLN A 104 1.28 -11.39 -3.11
CA GLN A 104 0.30 -11.11 -2.04
C GLN A 104 -1.05 -10.65 -2.60
N ARG A 105 -1.02 -9.82 -3.65
CA ARG A 105 -2.22 -9.24 -4.26
C ARG A 105 -2.96 -10.22 -5.18
N LEU A 106 -2.23 -11.04 -5.92
CA LEU A 106 -2.79 -11.99 -6.90
C LEU A 106 -3.03 -13.39 -6.33
N GLY A 107 -2.29 -13.78 -5.30
CA GLY A 107 -2.36 -15.11 -4.68
C GLY A 107 -3.46 -15.26 -3.63
N ARG A 108 -4.20 -14.19 -3.30
CA ARG A 108 -5.41 -14.30 -2.47
C ARG A 108 -6.45 -15.09 -3.26
N PRO A 109 -6.85 -16.29 -2.82
CA PRO A 109 -7.98 -16.97 -3.42
C PRO A 109 -9.18 -16.06 -3.21
N ASP A 110 -9.70 -15.46 -4.27
CA ASP A 110 -11.00 -14.79 -4.20
C ASP A 110 -12.00 -15.86 -3.77
N VAL A 111 -12.43 -15.79 -2.50
CA VAL A 111 -13.28 -16.80 -1.82
C VAL A 111 -14.63 -17.00 -2.52
N GLN A 112 -14.91 -16.28 -3.61
CA GLN A 112 -16.22 -16.24 -4.29
C GLN A 112 -16.19 -16.49 -5.80
N GLY A 113 -15.05 -16.83 -6.40
CA GLY A 113 -14.96 -17.08 -7.85
C GLY A 113 -15.50 -18.44 -8.29
N ARG A 114 -16.82 -18.60 -8.41
CA ARG A 114 -17.43 -19.65 -9.25
C ARG A 114 -16.71 -19.66 -10.60
N HIS A 115 -16.12 -20.79 -10.99
CA HIS A 115 -15.55 -21.00 -12.32
C HIS A 115 -16.62 -20.70 -13.38
N ALA A 116 -16.68 -19.46 -13.85
CA ALA A 116 -17.43 -19.10 -15.03
C ALA A 116 -16.83 -19.94 -16.16
N THR A 117 -17.67 -20.77 -16.77
CA THR A 117 -17.31 -21.59 -17.93
C THR A 117 -16.97 -20.66 -19.10
N ALA A 118 -15.71 -20.20 -19.13
CA ALA A 118 -15.17 -19.44 -20.23
C ALA A 118 -15.23 -20.30 -21.51
N ALA A 119 -15.49 -19.66 -22.64
CA ALA A 119 -15.50 -20.36 -23.92
C ALA A 119 -14.13 -21.04 -24.15
N PRO A 120 -14.09 -22.25 -24.72
CA PRO A 120 -12.83 -22.93 -25.02
C PRO A 120 -11.94 -22.00 -25.87
N GLY A 121 -10.81 -21.57 -25.31
CA GLY A 121 -9.84 -20.70 -25.98
C GLY A 121 -9.85 -19.22 -25.60
N SER A 122 -10.80 -18.73 -24.80
CA SER A 122 -10.76 -17.36 -24.29
C SER A 122 -9.93 -17.27 -23.00
N LEU A 123 -8.91 -16.41 -22.96
CA LEU A 123 -8.15 -16.10 -21.75
C LEU A 123 -9.03 -15.31 -20.77
N SER A 124 -9.24 -15.86 -19.57
CA SER A 124 -9.90 -15.14 -18.48
C SER A 124 -8.89 -14.29 -17.69
N VAL A 125 -9.40 -13.29 -16.97
CA VAL A 125 -8.61 -12.50 -16.01
C VAL A 125 -7.91 -13.42 -15.00
N ASP A 126 -8.61 -14.44 -14.50
CA ASP A 126 -8.06 -15.38 -13.53
C ASP A 126 -6.93 -16.22 -14.11
N THR A 127 -7.02 -16.61 -15.39
CA THR A 127 -5.93 -17.30 -16.08
C THR A 127 -4.70 -16.40 -16.20
N ILE A 128 -4.86 -15.13 -16.56
CA ILE A 128 -3.73 -14.17 -16.63
C ILE A 128 -3.09 -13.99 -15.25
N LYS A 129 -3.90 -13.77 -14.21
CA LYS A 129 -3.42 -13.65 -12.82
C LYS A 129 -2.64 -14.90 -12.38
N LEU A 130 -3.21 -16.08 -12.63
CA LEU A 130 -2.60 -17.37 -12.27
C LEU A 130 -1.28 -17.60 -13.00
N VAL A 131 -1.23 -17.36 -14.31
CA VAL A 131 0.01 -17.48 -15.09
C VAL A 131 1.07 -16.55 -14.54
N ARG A 132 0.72 -15.30 -14.21
CA ARG A 132 1.67 -14.35 -13.64
C ARG A 132 2.18 -14.79 -12.26
N VAL A 133 1.30 -15.25 -11.37
CA VAL A 133 1.68 -15.80 -10.07
C VAL A 133 2.67 -16.96 -10.23
N LEU A 134 2.35 -17.93 -11.10
CA LEU A 134 3.21 -19.08 -11.35
C LEU A 134 4.56 -18.67 -11.99
N CYS A 135 4.55 -17.67 -12.86
CA CYS A 135 5.75 -17.08 -13.44
C CYS A 135 6.66 -16.54 -12.33
N ILE A 136 6.16 -15.63 -11.49
CA ILE A 136 6.91 -14.99 -10.40
C ILE A 136 7.45 -16.03 -9.41
N GLN A 137 6.61 -16.99 -8.99
CA GLN A 137 7.02 -18.05 -8.08
C GLN A 137 8.17 -18.90 -8.64
N THR A 138 8.12 -19.20 -9.94
CA THR A 138 9.19 -19.93 -10.63
C THR A 138 10.50 -19.14 -10.64
N MET A 139 10.44 -17.80 -10.84
CA MET A 139 11.63 -16.95 -10.80
C MET A 139 12.24 -16.90 -9.40
N LEU A 140 11.41 -16.74 -8.37
CA LEU A 140 11.85 -16.61 -6.99
C LEU A 140 12.45 -17.91 -6.42
N GLN A 141 11.95 -19.07 -6.85
CA GLN A 141 12.49 -20.38 -6.47
C GLN A 141 13.77 -20.77 -7.24
N ASP A 142 14.32 -19.86 -8.07
CA ASP A 142 15.45 -20.11 -8.97
C ASP A 142 15.26 -21.37 -9.85
N GLN A 143 14.00 -21.65 -10.20
CA GLN A 143 13.68 -22.82 -11.00
C GLN A 143 13.81 -22.48 -12.48
N ASP A 144 14.99 -22.76 -13.05
CA ASP A 144 15.19 -23.01 -14.48
C ASP A 144 14.52 -22.00 -15.44
N ILE A 145 14.32 -20.74 -15.05
CA ILE A 145 13.66 -19.74 -15.90
C ILE A 145 14.46 -19.45 -17.17
N ALA A 146 15.78 -19.68 -17.12
CA ALA A 146 16.63 -19.69 -18.30
C ALA A 146 16.17 -20.69 -19.38
N LYS A 147 15.50 -21.80 -19.00
CA LYS A 147 14.93 -22.76 -19.95
C LYS A 147 13.72 -22.20 -20.70
N TRP A 148 13.14 -21.09 -20.24
CA TRP A 148 12.00 -20.45 -20.90
C TRP A 148 12.44 -19.48 -22.00
N ALA A 149 13.72 -19.09 -22.04
CA ALA A 149 14.26 -18.13 -23.00
C ALA A 149 13.90 -18.45 -24.46
N GLY A 150 13.93 -19.75 -24.83
CA GLY A 150 13.60 -20.24 -26.17
C GLY A 150 12.12 -20.56 -26.43
N HIS A 151 11.21 -20.24 -25.50
CA HIS A 151 9.78 -20.51 -25.65
C HIS A 151 9.00 -19.20 -25.88
N ALA A 152 7.95 -19.27 -26.69
CA ALA A 152 7.00 -18.18 -26.84
C ALA A 152 6.08 -18.05 -25.60
N PRO A 153 5.51 -16.85 -25.33
CA PRO A 153 4.67 -16.63 -24.17
C PRO A 153 3.49 -17.63 -24.02
N ASP A 154 2.85 -18.05 -25.12
CA ASP A 154 1.78 -19.06 -25.09
C ASP A 154 2.27 -20.41 -24.55
N LYS A 155 3.48 -20.83 -24.93
CA LYS A 155 4.10 -22.08 -24.47
C LYS A 155 4.51 -21.99 -23.01
N VAL A 156 5.04 -20.84 -22.59
CA VAL A 156 5.37 -20.58 -21.18
C VAL A 156 4.11 -20.64 -20.32
N ALA A 157 3.05 -19.92 -20.72
CA ALA A 157 1.76 -19.93 -20.03
C ALA A 157 1.16 -21.34 -19.95
N SER A 158 1.12 -22.06 -21.07
CA SER A 158 0.61 -23.44 -21.13
C SER A 158 1.39 -24.39 -20.23
N ARG A 159 2.72 -24.24 -20.18
CA ARG A 159 3.60 -25.06 -19.33
C ARG A 159 3.38 -24.75 -17.85
N LEU A 160 3.24 -23.48 -17.49
CA LEU A 160 2.94 -23.04 -16.12
C LEU A 160 1.60 -23.62 -15.65
N LEU A 161 0.54 -23.47 -16.45
CA LEU A 161 -0.80 -23.96 -16.11
C LEU A 161 -0.88 -25.49 -16.02
N SER A 162 -0.15 -26.21 -16.87
CA SER A 162 -0.17 -27.69 -16.88
C SER A 162 0.72 -28.32 -15.81
N SER A 163 1.87 -27.70 -15.51
CA SER A 163 2.80 -28.23 -14.51
C SER A 163 2.42 -27.82 -13.09
N GLY A 164 1.75 -26.67 -12.94
CA GLY A 164 1.56 -26.01 -11.66
C GLY A 164 2.89 -25.72 -10.95
N LEU A 165 2.81 -25.41 -9.65
CA LEU A 165 3.99 -25.47 -8.80
C LEU A 165 4.29 -26.92 -8.42
N ARG A 166 5.56 -27.31 -8.49
CA ARG A 166 6.02 -28.63 -8.04
C ARG A 166 5.99 -28.77 -6.51
N GLN A 167 6.04 -27.65 -5.79
CA GLN A 167 6.12 -27.58 -4.33
C GLN A 167 5.28 -26.41 -3.82
N PRO A 168 4.73 -26.48 -2.59
CA PRO A 168 4.09 -25.33 -1.98
C PRO A 168 5.08 -24.15 -1.96
N PHE A 169 4.60 -22.98 -2.37
CA PHE A 169 5.41 -21.76 -2.37
C PHE A 169 5.22 -21.04 -1.05
N ASP A 170 6.30 -20.93 -0.27
CA ASP A 170 6.34 -20.13 0.94
C ASP A 170 6.84 -18.72 0.61
N LEU A 171 6.01 -17.71 0.87
CA LEU A 171 6.34 -16.31 0.63
C LEU A 171 7.19 -15.72 1.78
N LEU A 172 7.15 -16.32 2.97
CA LEU A 172 7.76 -15.78 4.19
C LEU A 172 9.28 -15.54 4.08
N PRO A 173 10.08 -16.41 3.43
CA PRO A 173 11.52 -16.16 3.27
C PRO A 173 11.82 -14.88 2.50
N TYR A 174 11.01 -14.54 1.49
CA TYR A 174 11.18 -13.33 0.68
C TYR A 174 10.72 -12.07 1.42
N VAL A 175 9.66 -12.18 2.23
CA VAL A 175 9.24 -11.10 3.13
C VAL A 175 10.34 -10.77 4.13
N ARG A 176 10.95 -11.78 4.76
CA ARG A 176 12.08 -11.59 5.69
C ARG A 176 13.29 -10.93 5.02
N MET A 177 13.58 -11.26 3.76
CA MET A 177 14.63 -10.56 3.01
C MET A 177 14.32 -9.07 2.87
N LEU A 178 13.07 -8.68 2.65
CA LEU A 178 12.66 -7.27 2.55
C LEU A 178 12.66 -6.55 3.91
N GLU A 179 12.31 -7.24 4.99
CA GLU A 179 12.40 -6.73 6.37
C GLU A 179 13.85 -6.48 6.77
N ASP A 180 14.75 -7.42 6.45
CA ASP A 180 16.19 -7.30 6.71
C ASP A 180 16.81 -6.09 6.02
N GLU A 181 16.38 -5.78 4.79
CA GLU A 181 16.85 -4.61 4.04
C GLU A 181 16.15 -3.31 4.46
N GLY A 182 15.22 -3.36 5.43
CA GLY A 182 14.46 -2.20 5.91
C GLY A 182 13.45 -1.66 4.89
N ILE A 183 13.10 -2.45 3.88
CA ILE A 183 12.05 -2.12 2.91
C ILE A 183 10.68 -2.34 3.55
N TYR A 184 10.53 -3.42 4.31
CA TYR A 184 9.34 -3.73 5.11
C TYR A 184 9.58 -3.50 6.60
N GLU A 185 8.51 -3.21 7.34
CA GLU A 185 8.53 -3.20 8.81
C GLU A 185 8.68 -4.63 9.32
N LYS A 186 9.52 -4.84 10.34
CA LYS A 186 9.72 -6.16 10.93
C LYS A 186 8.40 -6.65 11.53
N THR A 187 7.90 -7.77 11.01
CA THR A 187 6.81 -8.49 11.66
C THR A 187 7.24 -8.86 13.08
N PRO A 188 6.45 -8.51 14.12
CA PRO A 188 6.80 -8.86 15.49
C PRO A 188 7.04 -10.37 15.56
N GLU A 189 8.25 -10.79 15.96
CA GLU A 189 8.50 -12.20 16.20
C GLU A 189 7.50 -12.64 17.28
N PRO A 190 6.66 -13.67 17.03
CA PRO A 190 5.74 -14.14 18.04
C PRO A 190 6.56 -14.50 19.27
N GLU A 191 6.32 -13.77 20.37
CA GLU A 191 7.04 -13.95 21.62
C GLU A 191 7.07 -15.44 21.93
N GLY A 192 8.27 -16.04 21.87
CA GLY A 192 8.42 -17.48 22.05
C GLY A 192 7.78 -17.92 23.37
N PRO A 193 7.33 -19.18 23.48
CA PRO A 193 6.55 -19.70 24.62
C PRO A 193 7.36 -19.87 25.94
N ASN A 194 8.27 -18.96 26.26
CA ASN A 194 9.23 -19.06 27.35
C ASN A 194 9.00 -18.05 28.49
N ALA A 195 7.76 -17.67 28.76
CA ALA A 195 7.37 -17.07 30.03
C ALA A 195 6.51 -18.07 30.81
N ALA A 196 7.14 -18.87 31.66
CA ALA A 196 6.47 -19.74 32.61
C ALA A 196 5.86 -18.93 33.76
N PRO A 197 4.56 -19.06 34.07
CA PRO A 197 4.03 -18.71 35.38
C PRO A 197 3.85 -19.99 36.20
N ASN A 198 4.47 -20.01 37.37
CA ASN A 198 4.23 -21.01 38.40
C ASN A 198 2.72 -21.13 38.74
N ALA A 199 2.32 -22.39 38.93
CA ALA A 199 1.06 -22.98 39.38
C ALA A 199 0.38 -22.30 40.63
N PRO A 200 -0.85 -22.67 41.08
CA PRO A 200 -1.58 -23.91 40.78
C PRO A 200 -3.12 -23.86 40.56
N SER A 201 -3.51 -24.91 39.83
CA SER A 201 -4.77 -25.62 39.67
C SER A 201 -5.91 -25.40 40.68
N ARG A 202 -7.13 -25.17 40.15
CA ARG A 202 -8.38 -25.71 40.69
C ARG A 202 -9.32 -26.15 39.55
N PRO A 203 -10.05 -27.27 39.69
CA PRO A 203 -10.97 -27.78 38.68
C PRO A 203 -12.39 -27.24 38.92
N ARG A 204 -13.10 -26.84 37.86
CA ARG A 204 -14.55 -27.03 37.81
C ARG A 204 -15.12 -26.87 36.40
N ASP A 205 -15.76 -27.95 35.98
CA ASP A 205 -16.73 -28.00 34.90
C ASP A 205 -17.80 -26.92 35.06
N GLN A 206 -18.13 -26.21 33.98
CA GLN A 206 -19.49 -25.74 33.73
C GLN A 206 -19.66 -25.31 32.26
N VAL A 207 -20.34 -26.18 31.51
CA VAL A 207 -20.95 -25.89 30.21
C VAL A 207 -22.15 -24.98 30.47
N SER A 208 -22.06 -23.72 30.03
CA SER A 208 -23.20 -22.81 29.99
C SER A 208 -23.32 -22.21 28.59
N ASN A 209 -24.29 -22.74 27.85
CA ASN A 209 -24.92 -22.10 26.70
C ASN A 209 -25.54 -20.77 27.12
N THR A 210 -25.07 -19.65 26.58
CA THR A 210 -25.82 -18.39 26.61
C THR A 210 -25.98 -17.85 25.19
N ASN A 211 -27.20 -18.02 24.67
CA ASN A 211 -27.73 -17.26 23.54
C ASN A 211 -27.74 -15.77 23.91
N THR A 212 -26.81 -15.00 23.36
CA THR A 212 -26.80 -13.54 23.49
C THR A 212 -27.63 -12.92 22.35
N PRO A 213 -28.63 -12.06 22.63
CA PRO A 213 -29.39 -11.37 21.61
C PRO A 213 -28.49 -10.38 20.85
N ALA A 214 -28.55 -10.42 19.52
CA ALA A 214 -27.82 -9.55 18.61
C ALA A 214 -28.08 -8.08 18.98
N THR A 215 -27.07 -7.43 19.55
CA THR A 215 -27.09 -6.01 19.88
C THR A 215 -26.81 -5.26 18.58
N ALA A 216 -27.74 -4.41 18.15
CA ALA A 216 -27.60 -3.63 16.92
C ALA A 216 -26.30 -2.80 16.97
N GLU A 217 -25.47 -2.91 15.93
CA GLU A 217 -24.26 -2.10 15.81
C GLU A 217 -24.66 -0.61 15.76
N PRO A 218 -24.00 0.26 16.56
CA PRO A 218 -24.31 1.68 16.57
C PRO A 218 -24.03 2.31 15.20
N SER A 219 -24.83 3.30 14.83
CA SER A 219 -24.62 4.05 13.58
C SER A 219 -23.24 4.74 13.60
N PRO A 220 -22.53 4.88 12.46
CA PRO A 220 -21.26 5.60 12.39
C PRO A 220 -21.31 7.03 12.97
N GLU A 221 -22.48 7.67 12.87
CA GLU A 221 -22.71 9.01 13.43
C GLU A 221 -22.79 8.98 14.98
N GLU A 222 -23.38 7.93 15.54
CA GLU A 222 -23.45 7.71 17.00
C GLU A 222 -22.07 7.38 17.57
N ALA A 223 -21.27 6.58 16.86
CA ALA A 223 -19.90 6.26 17.24
C ALA A 223 -19.03 7.53 17.30
N LEU A 224 -19.15 8.39 16.28
CA LEU A 224 -18.45 9.67 16.23
C LEU A 224 -18.88 10.61 17.37
N GLN A 225 -20.18 10.73 17.63
CA GLN A 225 -20.67 11.57 18.71
C GLN A 225 -20.20 11.06 20.07
N LYS A 226 -20.24 9.74 20.29
CA LYS A 226 -19.72 9.10 21.49
C LYS A 226 -18.22 9.36 21.68
N GLN A 227 -17.44 9.33 20.61
CA GLN A 227 -16.01 9.68 20.65
C GLN A 227 -15.80 11.15 21.07
N LYS A 228 -16.56 12.09 20.51
CA LYS A 228 -16.51 13.52 20.90
C LYS A 228 -16.88 13.71 22.37
N ASP A 229 -17.95 13.07 22.83
CA ASP A 229 -18.41 13.14 24.21
C ASP A 229 -17.38 12.56 25.18
N ASN A 230 -16.71 11.47 24.79
CA ASN A 230 -15.61 10.89 25.57
C ASN A 230 -14.42 11.85 25.67
N ILE A 231 -14.04 12.52 24.58
CA ILE A 231 -12.97 13.54 24.61
C ILE A 231 -13.36 14.69 25.55
N LEU A 232 -14.59 15.21 25.44
CA LEU A 232 -15.08 16.30 26.29
C LEU A 232 -15.14 15.91 27.77
N ARG A 233 -15.53 14.67 28.07
CA ARG A 233 -15.50 14.13 29.44
C ARG A 233 -14.06 14.03 29.95
N ASN A 234 -13.17 13.45 29.16
CA ASN A 234 -11.77 13.30 29.53
C ASN A 234 -11.06 14.64 29.70
N LEU A 235 -11.44 15.71 28.98
CA LEU A 235 -10.87 17.05 29.25
C LEU A 235 -11.11 17.51 30.71
N LYS A 236 -12.21 17.06 31.32
CA LYS A 236 -12.52 17.35 32.73
C LYS A 236 -11.83 16.39 33.70
N ASP A 237 -11.83 15.10 33.37
CA ASP A 237 -11.45 14.04 34.30
C ASP A 237 -9.97 13.62 34.17
N ASP A 238 -9.44 13.57 32.94
CA ASP A 238 -8.06 13.23 32.58
C ASP A 238 -7.58 14.00 31.32
N PRO A 239 -7.10 15.24 31.49
CA PRO A 239 -6.69 16.11 30.39
C PRO A 239 -5.63 15.50 29.46
N GLN A 240 -4.72 14.67 29.99
CA GLN A 240 -3.63 14.09 29.18
C GLN A 240 -4.16 13.06 28.19
N THR A 241 -5.09 12.21 28.63
CA THR A 241 -5.77 11.26 27.73
C THR A 241 -6.59 11.99 26.67
N ALA A 242 -7.24 13.10 27.03
CA ALA A 242 -7.96 13.92 26.06
C ALA A 242 -7.03 14.57 25.03
N ILE A 243 -5.90 15.15 25.45
CA ILE A 243 -4.89 15.72 24.54
C ILE A 243 -4.38 14.65 23.58
N PHE A 244 -4.03 13.47 24.10
CA PHE A 244 -3.60 12.35 23.26
C PHE A 244 -4.65 11.95 22.22
N ALA A 245 -5.92 11.87 22.62
CA ALA A 245 -7.02 11.57 21.70
C ALA A 245 -7.21 12.68 20.64
N ILE A 246 -7.11 13.96 21.03
CA ILE A 246 -7.24 15.11 20.13
C ILE A 246 -6.12 15.12 19.09
N THR A 247 -4.87 14.90 19.49
CA THR A 247 -3.71 14.92 18.59
C THR A 247 -3.72 13.79 17.54
N ARG A 248 -4.51 12.73 17.78
CA ARG A 248 -4.64 11.56 16.88
C ARG A 248 -5.95 11.54 16.09
N LEU A 249 -6.74 12.61 16.12
CA LEU A 249 -7.97 12.66 15.34
C LEU A 249 -7.70 12.54 13.83
N PRO A 250 -8.53 11.81 13.07
CA PRO A 250 -8.39 11.70 11.62
C PRO A 250 -8.46 13.06 10.90
N ILE A 251 -7.80 13.18 9.75
CA ILE A 251 -7.83 14.37 8.89
C ILE A 251 -9.12 14.35 8.05
N THR A 252 -10.27 14.44 8.71
CA THR A 252 -11.58 14.53 8.06
C THR A 252 -12.30 15.82 8.47
N LEU A 253 -13.21 16.29 7.61
CA LEU A 253 -13.90 17.57 7.83
C LEU A 253 -14.60 17.63 9.20
N THR A 254 -15.26 16.54 9.62
CA THR A 254 -16.01 16.50 10.88
C THR A 254 -15.12 16.58 12.13
N HIS A 255 -13.92 16.00 12.08
CA HIS A 255 -12.95 16.10 13.18
C HIS A 255 -12.27 17.46 13.23
N LEU A 256 -11.96 18.04 12.07
CA LEU A 256 -11.39 19.39 11.97
C LEU A 256 -12.38 20.47 12.43
N ASP A 257 -13.68 20.30 12.14
CA ASP A 257 -14.73 21.19 12.63
C ASP A 257 -14.90 21.08 14.15
N PHE A 258 -14.85 19.86 14.69
CA PHE A 258 -14.83 19.62 16.14
C PHE A 258 -13.63 20.29 16.81
N LEU A 259 -12.42 20.10 16.26
CA LEU A 259 -11.21 20.73 16.79
C LEU A 259 -11.28 22.26 16.71
N THR A 260 -11.75 22.80 15.58
CA THR A 260 -11.98 24.24 15.42
C THR A 260 -12.98 24.76 16.47
N THR A 261 -14.02 23.99 16.77
CA THR A 261 -15.04 24.33 17.78
C THR A 261 -14.44 24.32 19.19
N LEU A 262 -13.62 23.32 19.53
CA LEU A 262 -12.92 23.27 20.83
C LEU A 262 -12.07 24.52 21.05
N LEU A 263 -11.33 24.93 20.01
CA LEU A 263 -10.43 26.07 20.08
C LEU A 263 -11.17 27.41 20.07
N THR A 264 -12.15 27.58 19.19
CA THR A 264 -12.94 28.82 19.10
C THR A 264 -13.74 29.08 20.37
N ASN A 265 -14.20 28.01 21.05
CA ASN A 265 -14.96 28.12 22.30
C ASN A 265 -14.07 28.23 23.55
N HIS A 266 -12.75 28.30 23.36
CA HIS A 266 -11.73 28.29 24.41
C HIS A 266 -11.89 27.12 25.39
N THR A 267 -12.31 25.96 24.89
CA THR A 267 -12.60 24.79 25.73
C THR A 267 -11.31 24.25 26.35
N LEU A 268 -10.20 24.23 25.60
CA LEU A 268 -8.92 23.75 26.13
C LEU A 268 -8.41 24.65 27.26
N GLU A 269 -8.49 25.96 27.07
CA GLU A 269 -8.06 26.98 28.02
C GLU A 269 -8.90 26.96 29.30
N LYS A 270 -10.22 26.69 29.18
CA LYS A 270 -11.10 26.47 30.34
C LYS A 270 -10.66 25.28 31.21
N HIS A 271 -9.95 24.32 30.63
CA HIS A 271 -9.35 23.19 31.31
C HIS A 271 -7.85 23.39 31.63
N ALA A 272 -7.36 24.64 31.56
CA ALA A 272 -5.96 25.01 31.80
C ALA A 272 -4.96 24.31 30.85
N ILE A 273 -5.37 24.02 29.62
CA ILE A 273 -4.54 23.45 28.57
C ILE A 273 -4.17 24.55 27.58
N ASP A 274 -2.88 24.70 27.30
CA ASP A 274 -2.39 25.59 26.23
C ASP A 274 -2.73 24.98 24.85
N PRO A 275 -3.51 25.66 23.99
CA PRO A 275 -3.89 25.13 22.68
C PRO A 275 -2.72 25.04 21.71
N ALA A 276 -1.71 25.91 21.82
CA ALA A 276 -0.59 25.97 20.89
C ALA A 276 0.15 24.63 20.73
N PRO A 277 0.69 24.00 21.80
CA PRO A 277 1.39 22.72 21.69
C PRO A 277 0.48 21.58 21.22
N VAL A 278 -0.81 21.60 21.57
CA VAL A 278 -1.77 20.58 21.12
C VAL A 278 -1.98 20.65 19.62
N ILE A 279 -2.12 21.86 19.06
CA ILE A 279 -2.32 22.07 17.62
C ILE A 279 -1.06 21.73 16.85
N THR A 280 0.12 22.16 17.33
CA THR A 280 1.40 21.81 16.72
C THR A 280 1.58 20.30 16.69
N GLN A 281 1.30 19.59 17.80
CA GLN A 281 1.35 18.13 17.84
C GLN A 281 0.35 17.46 16.90
N TYR A 282 -0.88 17.98 16.80
CA TYR A 282 -1.88 17.50 15.85
C TYR A 282 -1.40 17.63 14.40
N ILE A 283 -0.91 18.81 14.01
CA ILE A 283 -0.40 19.06 12.65
C ILE A 283 0.77 18.12 12.35
N GLN A 284 1.73 18.01 13.27
CA GLN A 284 2.88 17.11 13.13
C GLN A 284 2.45 15.63 13.00
N HIS A 285 1.46 15.18 13.77
CA HIS A 285 0.92 13.84 13.63
C HIS A 285 0.20 13.65 12.27
N ALA A 286 -0.62 14.62 11.88
CA ALA A 286 -1.31 14.63 10.59
C ALA A 286 -0.33 14.56 9.41
N LEU A 287 0.77 15.32 9.44
CA LEU A 287 1.82 15.26 8.42
C LEU A 287 2.44 13.87 8.31
N ARG A 288 2.82 13.25 9.44
CA ARG A 288 3.32 11.87 9.45
C ARG A 288 2.31 10.87 8.87
N THR A 289 1.02 11.07 9.13
CA THR A 289 -0.06 10.25 8.55
C THR A 289 -0.15 10.45 7.04
N VAL A 290 -0.07 11.68 6.54
CA VAL A 290 -0.03 11.97 5.10
C VAL A 290 1.20 11.37 4.43
N GLU A 291 2.37 11.45 5.07
CA GLU A 291 3.59 10.82 4.56
C GLU A 291 3.44 9.32 4.38
N ARG A 292 2.80 8.65 5.35
CA ARG A 292 2.50 7.22 5.26
C ARG A 292 1.58 6.90 4.09
N MET A 293 0.73 7.82 3.64
CA MET A 293 -0.10 7.61 2.44
C MET A 293 0.71 7.54 1.14
N ASP A 294 1.98 8.00 1.11
CA ASP A 294 2.83 7.88 -0.09
C ASP A 294 3.14 6.41 -0.41
N LYS A 295 3.13 5.56 0.63
CA LYS A 295 3.40 4.14 0.53
C LYS A 295 2.10 3.41 0.83
N PRO A 296 1.58 2.55 -0.06
CA PRO A 296 0.49 1.66 0.32
C PRO A 296 0.87 0.90 1.60
N PRO A 297 -0.09 0.58 2.48
CA PRO A 297 0.21 -0.09 3.72
C PRO A 297 0.78 -1.45 3.32
N SER A 298 2.02 -1.72 3.72
CA SER A 298 2.57 -3.07 3.63
C SER A 298 1.59 -3.97 4.38
N GLN A 299 0.80 -4.77 3.66
CA GLN A 299 -0.33 -5.47 4.28
C GLN A 299 0.20 -6.39 5.39
N PRO A 300 -0.38 -6.34 6.61
CA PRO A 300 0.00 -7.24 7.70
C PRO A 300 -0.29 -8.68 7.29
N SER A 301 0.70 -9.55 7.47
CA SER A 301 0.60 -10.99 7.26
C SER A 301 -0.56 -11.57 8.06
N SER A 302 -1.42 -12.30 7.36
CA SER A 302 -2.78 -12.73 7.76
C SER A 302 -2.86 -13.81 8.87
N GLU A 303 -1.89 -13.88 9.79
CA GLU A 303 -1.92 -14.83 10.91
C GLU A 303 -2.00 -14.17 12.30
N ALA A 304 -1.82 -12.85 12.42
CA ALA A 304 -1.99 -12.14 13.69
C ALA A 304 -3.41 -11.58 13.93
N VAL A 305 -4.31 -11.65 12.94
CA VAL A 305 -5.64 -11.03 13.02
C VAL A 305 -6.63 -11.82 13.88
N ALA A 306 -6.22 -12.96 14.45
CA ALA A 306 -7.05 -13.70 15.40
C ALA A 306 -6.99 -13.14 16.84
N ALA A 307 -6.04 -12.25 17.17
CA ALA A 307 -5.84 -11.80 18.55
C ALA A 307 -6.06 -10.30 18.82
N GLU A 308 -6.13 -9.44 17.79
CA GLU A 308 -6.36 -7.99 17.98
C GLU A 308 -7.68 -7.47 17.37
N GLN A 309 -8.69 -8.33 17.27
CA GLN A 309 -10.08 -7.86 17.12
C GLN A 309 -10.70 -7.59 18.49
N ALA A 310 -10.56 -6.35 18.96
CA ALA A 310 -11.49 -5.76 19.93
C ALA A 310 -11.68 -4.23 19.80
N HIS A 311 -11.42 -3.62 18.63
CA HIS A 311 -11.97 -2.29 18.35
C HIS A 311 -12.50 -2.18 16.90
N PRO A 312 -13.83 -2.29 16.70
CA PRO A 312 -14.46 -2.36 15.37
C PRO A 312 -14.70 -1.00 14.67
N ASP A 313 -14.02 0.08 15.06
CA ASP A 313 -14.44 1.46 14.69
C ASP A 313 -13.39 2.30 13.93
N SER A 314 -12.36 1.68 13.33
CA SER A 314 -11.30 2.47 12.68
C SER A 314 -10.59 1.83 11.49
N GLU A 315 -11.30 1.05 10.66
CA GLU A 315 -10.87 0.90 9.27
C GLU A 315 -11.46 2.06 8.45
N VAL A 316 -10.98 3.28 8.73
CA VAL A 316 -11.06 4.33 7.73
C VAL A 316 -10.24 3.80 6.57
N LEU A 317 -10.90 3.44 5.47
CA LEU A 317 -10.28 3.05 4.21
C LEU A 317 -9.33 4.18 3.80
N LEU A 318 -8.08 4.11 4.27
CA LEU A 318 -7.07 5.09 3.96
C LEU A 318 -6.85 4.96 2.47
N GLU A 319 -7.26 5.96 1.72
CA GLU A 319 -6.87 6.06 0.32
C GLU A 319 -5.36 6.32 0.30
N TYR A 320 -4.64 5.62 -0.57
CA TYR A 320 -3.20 5.72 -0.72
C TYR A 320 -2.83 6.45 -2.02
N GLY A 321 -1.62 6.98 -2.07
CA GLY A 321 -1.05 7.65 -3.23
C GLY A 321 -1.15 9.18 -3.18
N LYS A 322 -0.59 9.81 -4.22
CA LYS A 322 -0.44 11.28 -4.31
C LYS A 322 -1.77 12.03 -4.24
N GLU A 323 -2.86 11.46 -4.76
CA GLU A 323 -4.17 12.10 -4.71
C GLU A 323 -4.72 12.18 -3.28
N ALA A 324 -4.63 11.07 -2.53
CA ALA A 324 -5.03 11.03 -1.13
C ALA A 324 -4.19 12.01 -0.28
N GLN A 325 -2.87 12.04 -0.51
CA GLN A 325 -1.99 13.04 0.11
C GLN A 325 -2.46 14.46 -0.18
N SER A 326 -2.73 14.77 -1.45
CA SER A 326 -3.19 16.09 -1.88
C SER A 326 -4.48 16.50 -1.18
N ARG A 327 -5.43 15.59 -1.02
CA ARG A 327 -6.71 15.85 -0.34
C ARG A 327 -6.53 16.12 1.14
N CYS A 328 -5.71 15.32 1.83
CA CYS A 328 -5.45 15.52 3.25
C CYS A 328 -4.66 16.80 3.52
N ILE A 329 -3.68 17.13 2.68
CA ILE A 329 -2.95 18.42 2.78
C ILE A 329 -3.91 19.59 2.54
N LEU A 330 -4.83 19.50 1.57
CA LEU A 330 -5.80 20.56 1.33
C LEU A 330 -6.68 20.83 2.55
N LEU A 331 -7.19 19.77 3.21
CA LEU A 331 -7.96 19.90 4.44
C LEU A 331 -7.14 20.52 5.57
N LEU A 332 -5.89 20.10 5.71
CA LEU A 332 -4.98 20.63 6.73
C LEU A 332 -4.67 22.12 6.49
N LEU A 333 -4.46 22.54 5.23
CA LEU A 333 -4.27 23.95 4.87
C LEU A 333 -5.52 24.79 5.18
N LEU A 334 -6.72 24.28 4.89
CA LEU A 334 -7.97 24.96 5.22
C LEU A 334 -8.14 25.14 6.73
N PHE A 335 -7.79 24.11 7.50
CA PHE A 335 -7.78 24.16 8.96
C PHE A 335 -6.80 25.21 9.48
N ILE A 336 -5.53 25.18 9.07
CA ILE A 336 -4.50 26.16 9.47
C ILE A 336 -4.94 27.59 9.09
N LYS A 337 -5.48 27.79 7.88
CA LYS A 337 -5.99 29.08 7.43
C LYS A 337 -7.15 29.59 8.31
N SER A 338 -8.03 28.68 8.73
CA SER A 338 -9.12 29.00 9.66
C SER A 338 -8.59 29.46 11.03
N LEU A 339 -7.59 28.76 11.57
CA LEU A 339 -6.97 29.12 12.86
C LEU A 339 -6.34 30.52 12.83
N ILE A 340 -5.55 30.81 11.79
CA ILE A 340 -4.88 32.11 11.63
C ILE A 340 -5.91 33.23 11.42
N ARG A 341 -6.89 33.02 10.53
CA ARG A 341 -7.92 34.05 10.24
C ARG A 341 -8.78 34.38 11.46
N LYS A 342 -9.08 33.39 12.29
CA LYS A 342 -9.85 33.57 13.53
C LYS A 342 -8.99 34.04 14.70
N GLN A 343 -7.68 34.24 14.51
CA GLN A 343 -6.72 34.60 15.56
C GLN A 343 -6.75 33.64 16.75
N VAL A 344 -7.03 32.36 16.47
CA VAL A 344 -7.03 31.29 17.48
C VAL A 344 -5.60 30.86 17.79
N VAL A 345 -4.74 30.86 16.76
CA VAL A 345 -3.31 30.61 16.88
C VAL A 345 -2.58 31.66 16.06
N GLU A 346 -1.53 32.22 16.64
CA GLU A 346 -0.67 33.19 15.96
C GLU A 346 0.19 32.51 14.88
N LEU A 347 0.53 33.26 13.84
CA LEU A 347 1.34 32.75 12.74
C LEU A 347 2.71 32.27 13.22
N ASP A 348 3.31 32.98 14.17
CA ASP A 348 4.64 32.70 14.70
C ASP A 348 4.72 31.33 15.40
N VAL A 349 3.62 30.89 16.01
CA VAL A 349 3.50 29.58 16.66
C VAL A 349 3.53 28.44 15.64
N LEU A 350 2.98 28.66 14.44
CA LEU A 350 2.88 27.65 13.37
C LEU A 350 3.97 27.79 12.31
N PHE A 351 4.96 28.65 12.53
CA PHE A 351 5.97 29.00 11.52
C PHE A 351 6.70 27.76 10.98
N TYR A 352 7.12 26.84 11.85
CA TYR A 352 7.87 25.65 11.45
C TYR A 352 6.99 24.65 10.70
N GLU A 353 5.75 24.43 11.14
CA GLU A 353 4.78 23.55 10.49
C GLU A 353 4.43 24.06 9.08
N ILE A 354 4.23 25.37 8.94
CA ILE A 354 3.97 26.00 7.64
C ILE A 354 5.19 25.88 6.73
N ALA A 355 6.39 26.15 7.24
CA ALA A 355 7.62 25.99 6.47
C ALA A 355 7.80 24.53 5.99
N GLU A 356 7.56 23.56 6.85
CA GLU A 356 7.62 22.13 6.51
C GLU A 356 6.63 21.78 5.40
N ILE A 357 5.35 22.18 5.54
CA ILE A 357 4.32 21.93 4.53
C ILE A 357 4.71 22.53 3.18
N THR A 358 5.13 23.79 3.19
CA THR A 358 5.44 24.56 1.97
C THR A 358 6.66 24.05 1.22
N VAL A 359 7.63 23.45 1.92
CA VAL A 359 8.80 22.81 1.30
C VAL A 359 8.46 21.41 0.81
N ARG A 360 7.89 20.58 1.68
CA ARG A 360 7.71 19.14 1.41
C ARG A 360 6.63 18.85 0.37
N TYR A 361 5.57 19.66 0.36
CA TYR A 361 4.41 19.48 -0.50
C TYR A 361 4.31 20.55 -1.59
N VAL A 362 5.43 21.19 -1.94
CA VAL A 362 5.51 22.27 -2.94
C VAL A 362 4.95 21.89 -4.32
N TRP A 363 4.90 20.59 -4.64
CA TRP A 363 4.34 20.07 -5.88
C TRP A 363 2.81 20.24 -5.95
N ILE A 364 2.11 20.33 -4.81
CA ILE A 364 0.68 20.60 -4.72
C ILE A 364 0.42 22.09 -4.99
N LYS A 365 -0.50 22.41 -5.91
CA LYS A 365 -0.77 23.80 -6.32
C LYS A 365 -1.24 24.66 -5.14
N GLU A 366 -2.15 24.13 -4.34
CA GLU A 366 -2.78 24.82 -3.22
C GLU A 366 -1.78 25.14 -2.11
N VAL A 367 -0.69 24.37 -1.98
CA VAL A 367 0.43 24.67 -1.07
C VAL A 367 1.20 25.91 -1.53
N ARG A 368 1.41 26.08 -2.85
CA ARG A 368 2.06 27.27 -3.40
C ARG A 368 1.19 28.52 -3.27
N ASP A 369 -0.12 28.37 -3.50
CA ASP A 369 -1.09 29.43 -3.30
C ASP A 369 -1.16 29.83 -1.82
N PHE A 370 -1.14 28.84 -0.91
CA PHE A 370 -1.09 29.08 0.53
C PHE A 370 0.20 29.79 0.96
N ARG A 371 1.36 29.38 0.45
CA ARG A 371 2.66 30.05 0.71
C ARG A 371 2.66 31.52 0.30
N THR A 372 1.90 31.88 -0.73
CA THR A 372 1.79 33.28 -1.18
C THR A 372 0.80 34.08 -0.32
N TRP A 373 -0.12 33.40 0.36
CA TRP A 373 -1.11 34.00 1.24
C TRP A 373 -0.58 34.28 2.64
N VAL A 374 0.26 33.40 3.17
CA VAL A 374 1.05 33.62 4.40
C VAL A 374 2.12 34.67 4.13
#